data_AF-A0A9W9D6J1-F1
#
_entry.id   AF-A0A9W9D6J1-F1
#
_cell.length_a   1.000
_cell.length_b   1.000
_cell.length_c   1.000
_cell.angle_alpha   90.00
_cell.angle_beta   90.00
_cell.angle_gamma   90.00
#
_symmetry.space_group_name_H-M   'P 1'
#
loop_
_entity.id
_entity.type
_entity.pdbx_description
1 polymer ?
#
loop_
_entity_poly.entity_id
_entity_poly.type
_entity_poly.pdbx_seq_one_letter_code
_entity_poly.pdbx_strand_id
1 'polypeptide(L)'
;MAAKFLVHSFDCYADDSHSNKIQAMRTKGEALRELQLSLVASQQAPTYDLLLATKMHYASEVLLGVTNLHYAIHTLGLMDLLKSGVLSGADEKNFWNILDNTYIDDTLTRTKVTMAMTAGRLSIYDNDIYLSSTHPAVLAQLGLDDRQFISRAMMHVVVQCPRLTVSIRNAIRNPNDVDAVALAVSQAENLWRLTRQNYFVDYINASIKTVADCDDNTLTDILGYGIDFNHAQEMVIATRYWLLQVFLCGTLDTLSRRFPSQFGLSLLPGPETFHGIDVSAATQLARVVFALGPNPSPLTLIRTHGPFSGSIGAWHRQVRYLLMIQPGSEDSSGSAAAREEALCTALRMKRWVLDNCNVILNRLHITQVDEPAWMEALDCMAGEELPDWIPTKVSFGAEDGEIIMKLEYSGVTANGDPRLSAGPPRVFNVRNPAQFGPQHLREWVKGSGGPVVAKGPPEAGCVVETASPHWLCLGGEGASTDPSERVERDVSAMTPTNAPSTGGKRL
;
A
#
# COMPACT_ATOMS: atom_id res chain seq x y z
N MET A 1 13.38 10.96 -21.03
CA MET A 1 12.29 10.19 -21.67
C MET A 1 11.06 9.97 -20.80
N ALA A 2 11.17 9.62 -19.51
CA ALA A 2 10.01 9.23 -18.67
C ALA A 2 8.81 10.22 -18.69
N ALA A 3 9.03 11.53 -18.74
CA ALA A 3 7.94 12.52 -18.87
C ALA A 3 7.10 12.36 -20.16
N LYS A 4 7.71 12.00 -21.29
CA LYS A 4 7.03 11.72 -22.56
C LYS A 4 6.17 10.46 -22.46
N PHE A 5 6.67 9.44 -21.76
CA PHE A 5 5.90 8.22 -21.45
C PHE A 5 4.70 8.54 -20.56
N LEU A 6 4.86 9.37 -19.52
CA LEU A 6 3.77 9.78 -18.64
C LEU A 6 2.65 10.54 -19.38
N VAL A 7 3.01 11.45 -20.30
CA VAL A 7 2.01 12.14 -21.15
C VAL A 7 1.24 11.14 -22.00
N HIS A 8 1.92 10.26 -22.75
CA HIS A 8 1.22 9.26 -23.58
C HIS A 8 0.39 8.25 -22.77
N SER A 9 0.82 7.89 -21.56
CA SER A 9 0.02 7.08 -20.64
C SER A 9 -1.23 7.80 -20.15
N PHE A 10 -1.17 9.12 -19.95
CA PHE A 10 -2.34 9.93 -19.64
C PHE A 10 -3.27 10.07 -20.85
N ASP A 11 -2.73 10.29 -22.05
CA ASP A 11 -3.50 10.34 -23.30
C ASP A 11 -4.23 9.02 -23.53
N CYS A 12 -3.56 7.88 -23.29
CA CYS A 12 -4.14 6.53 -23.38
C CYS A 12 -5.17 6.22 -22.27
N TYR A 13 -5.07 6.86 -21.11
CA TYR A 13 -6.06 6.74 -20.03
C TYR A 13 -7.31 7.61 -20.33
N ALA A 14 -7.13 8.76 -20.99
CA ALA A 14 -8.22 9.65 -21.39
C ALA A 14 -8.97 9.17 -22.65
N ASP A 15 -8.25 8.57 -23.61
CA ASP A 15 -8.79 7.89 -24.79
C ASP A 15 -8.06 6.55 -25.00
N ASP A 16 -8.78 5.46 -24.77
CA ASP A 16 -8.30 4.07 -24.79
C ASP A 16 -8.04 3.51 -26.21
N SER A 17 -7.88 4.40 -27.20
CA SER A 17 -7.74 4.07 -28.61
C SER A 17 -6.46 3.30 -28.93
N HIS A 18 -6.52 2.50 -30.01
CA HIS A 18 -5.40 1.65 -30.43
C HIS A 18 -4.12 2.47 -30.74
N SER A 19 -4.28 3.70 -31.25
CA SER A 19 -3.16 4.59 -31.53
C SER A 19 -2.44 5.02 -30.26
N ASN A 20 -3.19 5.50 -29.25
CA ASN A 20 -2.63 5.92 -27.97
C ASN A 20 -1.94 4.76 -27.24
N LYS A 21 -2.53 3.55 -27.28
CA LYS A 21 -1.91 2.31 -26.77
C LYS A 21 -0.57 2.01 -27.41
N ILE A 22 -0.48 2.03 -28.75
CA ILE A 22 0.79 1.82 -29.47
C ILE A 22 1.80 2.91 -29.10
N GLN A 23 1.38 4.18 -29.08
CA GLN A 23 2.23 5.32 -28.80
C GLN A 23 2.80 5.30 -27.37
N ALA A 24 1.96 5.00 -26.37
CA ALA A 24 2.36 4.85 -24.99
C ALA A 24 3.31 3.67 -24.79
N MET A 25 2.97 2.47 -25.30
CA MET A 25 3.80 1.27 -25.21
C MET A 25 5.16 1.41 -25.93
N ARG A 26 5.21 2.10 -27.08
CA ARG A 26 6.46 2.47 -27.73
C ARG A 26 7.30 3.35 -26.79
N THR A 27 6.73 4.40 -26.21
CA THR A 27 7.47 5.27 -25.29
C THR A 27 7.81 4.61 -23.96
N LYS A 28 7.09 3.59 -23.51
CA LYS A 28 7.51 2.72 -22.39
C LYS A 28 8.85 2.07 -22.71
N GLY A 29 8.96 1.43 -23.89
CA GLY A 29 10.22 0.82 -24.34
C GLY A 29 11.36 1.82 -24.45
N GLU A 30 11.13 2.96 -25.11
CA GLU A 30 12.10 4.06 -25.21
C GLU A 30 12.54 4.53 -23.80
N ALA A 31 11.61 4.79 -22.88
CA ALA A 31 11.89 5.35 -21.56
C ALA A 31 12.46 4.34 -20.55
N LEU A 32 12.13 3.05 -20.65
CA LEU A 32 12.65 2.01 -19.77
C LEU A 32 14.11 1.72 -20.08
N ARG A 33 14.48 1.73 -21.37
CA ARG A 33 15.87 1.62 -21.82
C ARG A 33 16.74 2.75 -21.26
N GLU A 34 16.27 4.00 -21.34
CA GLU A 34 16.99 5.14 -20.72
C GLU A 34 17.10 4.98 -19.19
N LEU A 35 16.06 4.47 -18.52
CA LEU A 35 16.07 4.25 -17.08
C LEU A 35 17.12 3.19 -16.68
N GLN A 36 17.19 2.09 -17.42
CA GLN A 36 18.18 1.02 -17.22
C GLN A 36 19.62 1.52 -17.45
N LEU A 37 19.86 2.29 -18.52
CA LEU A 37 21.17 2.93 -18.76
C LEU A 37 21.53 3.92 -17.64
N SER A 38 20.57 4.70 -17.14
CA SER A 38 20.75 5.63 -16.03
C SER A 38 21.07 4.91 -14.72
N LEU A 39 20.42 3.78 -14.44
CA LEU A 39 20.70 2.91 -13.28
C LEU A 39 22.12 2.34 -13.31
N VAL A 40 22.60 1.91 -14.48
CA VAL A 40 23.98 1.42 -14.64
C VAL A 40 25.00 2.55 -14.47
N ALA A 41 24.72 3.74 -15.00
CA ALA A 41 25.61 4.90 -14.87
C ALA A 41 25.71 5.48 -13.44
N SER A 42 24.68 5.27 -12.60
CA SER A 42 24.55 5.88 -11.27
C SER A 42 24.86 4.95 -10.09
N GLN A 43 25.47 3.78 -10.34
CA GLN A 43 25.75 2.75 -9.32
C GLN A 43 26.47 3.24 -8.05
N GLN A 44 27.21 4.36 -8.11
CA GLN A 44 27.90 4.94 -6.97
C GLN A 44 27.02 5.85 -6.09
N ALA A 45 26.03 6.54 -6.68
CA ALA A 45 25.13 7.43 -5.96
C ALA A 45 23.84 7.68 -6.78
N PRO A 46 22.64 7.49 -6.18
CA PRO A 46 21.38 7.78 -6.86
C PRO A 46 21.22 9.29 -7.13
N THR A 47 20.66 9.64 -8.29
CA THR A 47 20.37 11.03 -8.69
C THR A 47 18.90 11.37 -8.50
N TYR A 48 18.61 12.68 -8.33
CA TYR A 48 17.24 13.19 -8.32
C TYR A 48 16.47 12.85 -9.62
N ASP A 49 17.11 13.03 -10.77
CA ASP A 49 16.50 12.74 -12.08
C ASP A 49 16.14 11.26 -12.24
N LEU A 50 16.96 10.34 -11.71
CA LEU A 50 16.67 8.92 -11.71
C LEU A 50 15.48 8.58 -10.81
N LEU A 51 15.40 9.17 -9.62
CA LEU A 51 14.26 8.99 -8.73
C LEU A 51 12.97 9.53 -9.37
N LEU A 52 13.01 10.74 -9.93
CA LEU A 52 11.89 11.37 -10.62
C LEU A 52 11.45 10.56 -11.85
N ALA A 53 12.40 10.08 -12.67
CA ALA A 53 12.11 9.21 -13.81
C ALA A 53 11.46 7.88 -13.36
N THR A 54 11.92 7.28 -12.28
CA THR A 54 11.32 6.06 -11.71
C THR A 54 9.91 6.33 -11.19
N LYS A 55 9.66 7.50 -10.58
CA LYS A 55 8.32 7.89 -10.10
C LYS A 55 7.36 8.21 -11.25
N MET A 56 7.86 8.79 -12.34
CA MET A 56 7.11 8.95 -13.58
C MET A 56 6.75 7.60 -14.20
N HIS A 57 7.69 6.65 -14.27
CA HIS A 57 7.41 5.28 -14.75
C HIS A 57 6.31 4.58 -13.92
N TYR A 58 6.42 4.61 -12.58
CA TYR A 58 5.35 4.16 -11.67
C TYR A 58 3.97 4.73 -12.06
N ALA A 59 3.87 6.06 -12.22
CA ALA A 59 2.60 6.71 -12.53
C ALA A 59 2.09 6.39 -13.95
N SER A 60 3.01 6.30 -14.92
CA SER A 60 2.72 5.96 -16.32
C SER A 60 2.13 4.57 -16.47
N GLU A 61 2.54 3.62 -15.62
CA GLU A 61 2.04 2.25 -15.65
C GLU A 61 0.75 2.06 -14.86
N VAL A 62 0.56 2.79 -13.76
CA VAL A 62 -0.75 2.86 -13.08
C VAL A 62 -1.83 3.40 -14.01
N LEU A 63 -1.51 4.39 -14.86
CA LEU A 63 -2.44 4.94 -15.86
C LEU A 63 -2.73 3.97 -17.02
N LEU A 64 -1.76 3.16 -17.45
CA LEU A 64 -1.96 2.18 -18.53
C LEU A 64 -2.63 0.87 -18.10
N GLY A 65 -2.65 0.56 -16.80
CA GLY A 65 -3.29 -0.64 -16.28
C GLY A 65 -2.52 -1.29 -15.15
N VAL A 66 -3.19 -1.39 -14.01
CA VAL A 66 -2.65 -1.99 -12.77
C VAL A 66 -2.48 -3.51 -12.88
N THR A 67 -3.16 -4.16 -13.84
CA THR A 67 -3.23 -5.61 -14.09
C THR A 67 -1.91 -6.37 -14.10
N ASN A 68 -0.80 -5.74 -14.51
CA ASN A 68 0.49 -6.44 -14.69
C ASN A 68 1.49 -6.19 -13.53
N LEU A 69 1.12 -5.43 -12.50
CA LEU A 69 1.97 -4.99 -11.37
C LEU A 69 3.34 -4.39 -11.74
N HIS A 70 3.58 -3.97 -12.98
CA HIS A 70 4.86 -3.39 -13.40
C HIS A 70 5.29 -2.20 -12.50
N TYR A 71 4.31 -1.37 -12.11
CA TYR A 71 4.53 -0.24 -11.20
C TYR A 71 5.09 -0.66 -9.83
N ALA A 72 4.83 -1.88 -9.34
CA ALA A 72 5.36 -2.39 -8.08
C ALA A 72 6.90 -2.57 -8.13
N ILE A 73 7.44 -2.88 -9.31
CA ILE A 73 8.90 -2.91 -9.53
C ILE A 73 9.46 -1.50 -9.43
N HIS A 74 8.78 -0.48 -9.98
CA HIS A 74 9.18 0.91 -9.81
C HIS A 74 9.02 1.40 -8.36
N THR A 75 8.00 0.95 -7.62
CA THR A 75 7.88 1.17 -6.17
C THR A 75 9.12 0.64 -5.44
N LEU A 76 9.54 -0.60 -5.73
CA LEU A 76 10.71 -1.21 -5.11
C LEU A 76 12.02 -0.51 -5.54
N GLY A 77 12.14 -0.12 -6.81
CA GLY A 77 13.26 0.69 -7.29
C GLY A 77 13.36 2.03 -6.56
N LEU A 78 12.25 2.76 -6.42
CA LEU A 78 12.19 4.01 -5.62
C LEU A 78 12.65 3.78 -4.18
N MET A 79 12.21 2.69 -3.54
CA MET A 79 12.61 2.33 -2.18
C MET A 79 14.11 2.02 -2.07
N ASP A 80 14.68 1.31 -3.04
CA ASP A 80 16.12 1.01 -3.09
C ASP A 80 16.98 2.24 -3.43
N LEU A 81 16.44 3.21 -4.17
CA LEU A 81 17.07 4.52 -4.40
C LEU A 81 17.00 5.44 -3.16
N LEU A 82 15.93 5.35 -2.36
CA LEU A 82 15.70 6.21 -1.19
C LEU A 82 16.30 5.67 0.12
N LYS A 83 16.63 4.38 0.23
CA LYS A 83 17.07 3.76 1.51
C LYS A 83 18.27 4.46 2.18
N SER A 84 19.15 5.10 1.39
CA SER A 84 20.34 5.82 1.87
C SER A 84 20.05 7.18 2.50
N GLY A 85 18.88 7.78 2.23
CA GLY A 85 18.58 9.17 2.61
C GLY A 85 19.43 10.23 1.89
N VAL A 86 20.28 9.84 0.94
CA VAL A 86 21.21 10.73 0.22
C VAL A 86 21.02 10.57 -1.28
N LEU A 87 20.67 11.68 -1.95
CA LEU A 87 20.59 11.81 -3.41
C LEU A 87 21.53 12.91 -3.90
N SER A 88 22.06 12.75 -5.10
CA SER A 88 22.78 13.81 -5.81
C SER A 88 21.84 14.63 -6.72
N GLY A 89 22.06 15.94 -6.80
CA GLY A 89 21.32 16.83 -7.71
C GLY A 89 19.91 17.27 -7.27
N ALA A 90 19.47 16.88 -6.07
CA ALA A 90 18.24 17.41 -5.47
C ALA A 90 18.54 18.67 -4.64
N ASP A 91 17.67 19.69 -4.69
CA ASP A 91 17.50 20.57 -3.53
C ASP A 91 16.63 19.89 -2.46
N GLU A 92 16.74 20.34 -1.22
CA GLU A 92 16.05 19.74 -0.09
C GLU A 92 14.53 19.74 -0.27
N LYS A 93 13.94 20.84 -0.75
CA LYS A 93 12.48 20.97 -0.90
C LYS A 93 11.95 19.94 -1.90
N ASN A 94 12.64 19.76 -3.02
CA ASN A 94 12.26 18.81 -4.04
C ASN A 94 12.54 17.34 -3.65
N PHE A 95 13.62 17.07 -2.90
CA PHE A 95 13.86 15.74 -2.29
C PHE A 95 12.68 15.31 -1.41
N TRP A 96 12.31 16.12 -0.41
CA TRP A 96 11.23 15.80 0.51
C TRP A 96 9.88 15.70 -0.23
N ASN A 97 9.60 16.56 -1.22
CA ASN A 97 8.38 16.43 -2.03
C ASN A 97 8.22 15.05 -2.71
N ILE A 98 9.29 14.46 -3.28
CA ILE A 98 9.19 13.13 -3.91
C ILE A 98 9.15 12.01 -2.86
N LEU A 99 10.00 12.09 -1.84
CA LEU A 99 10.03 11.12 -0.74
C LEU A 99 8.67 11.02 -0.06
N ASP A 100 8.08 12.18 0.27
CA ASP A 100 6.73 12.31 0.80
C ASP A 100 5.74 11.57 -0.08
N ASN A 101 5.70 11.87 -1.38
CA ASN A 101 4.83 11.17 -2.35
C ASN A 101 5.20 9.69 -2.60
N THR A 102 6.07 9.06 -1.78
CA THR A 102 6.61 7.71 -2.02
C THR A 102 6.68 6.81 -0.78
N TYR A 103 6.97 7.30 0.43
CA TYR A 103 7.22 6.40 1.57
C TYR A 103 5.97 5.67 2.10
N ILE A 104 4.75 6.20 1.86
CA ILE A 104 3.44 5.56 2.13
C ILE A 104 2.64 5.29 0.83
N ASP A 105 3.09 5.77 -0.34
CA ASP A 105 2.36 5.59 -1.62
C ASP A 105 2.65 4.20 -2.26
N ASP A 106 2.26 3.11 -1.59
CA ASP A 106 1.88 1.86 -2.28
C ASP A 106 0.94 0.99 -1.43
N THR A 107 -0.22 0.70 -1.99
CA THR A 107 -1.36 0.10 -1.29
C THR A 107 -1.71 -1.30 -1.78
N LEU A 108 -0.91 -1.86 -2.71
CA LEU A 108 -1.00 -3.26 -3.14
C LEU A 108 0.32 -4.01 -2.98
N THR A 109 1.46 -3.41 -3.32
CA THR A 109 2.79 -3.94 -2.98
C THR A 109 2.99 -4.01 -1.47
N ARG A 110 2.14 -3.30 -0.70
CA ARG A 110 2.30 -2.87 0.69
C ARG A 110 3.52 -1.94 0.81
N THR A 111 3.34 -0.75 1.38
CA THR A 111 4.43 0.17 1.73
C THR A 111 5.52 -0.55 2.54
N LYS A 112 6.79 -0.13 2.47
CA LYS A 112 7.84 -0.80 3.30
C LYS A 112 7.57 -0.70 4.80
N VAL A 113 6.80 0.29 5.24
CA VAL A 113 6.33 0.45 6.63
C VAL A 113 5.24 -0.58 6.95
N THR A 114 4.15 -0.63 6.18
CA THR A 114 3.07 -1.60 6.42
C THR A 114 3.54 -3.04 6.23
N MET A 115 4.35 -3.33 5.20
CA MET A 115 5.08 -4.61 5.09
C MET A 115 5.90 -4.93 6.34
N ALA A 116 6.61 -3.95 6.89
CA ALA A 116 7.48 -4.17 8.04
C ALA A 116 6.67 -4.47 9.29
N MET A 117 5.54 -3.79 9.49
CA MET A 117 4.57 -4.11 10.55
C MET A 117 3.98 -5.51 10.35
N THR A 118 3.40 -5.81 9.17
CA THR A 118 2.78 -7.11 8.87
C THR A 118 3.76 -8.27 8.96
N ALA A 119 5.02 -8.10 8.51
CA ALA A 119 6.05 -9.15 8.51
C ALA A 119 6.98 -9.11 9.74
N GLY A 120 6.71 -8.25 10.73
CA GLY A 120 7.46 -8.16 11.99
C GLY A 120 8.95 -7.84 11.85
N ARG A 121 9.30 -6.83 11.05
CA ARG A 121 10.67 -6.32 10.86
C ARG A 121 10.70 -4.79 10.93
N LEU A 122 11.88 -4.18 10.80
CA LEU A 122 12.04 -2.72 10.73
C LEU A 122 11.75 -2.16 9.32
N SER A 123 11.47 -0.85 9.24
CA SER A 123 11.42 -0.12 7.97
C SER A 123 12.82 0.11 7.41
N ILE A 124 12.97 0.22 6.10
CA ILE A 124 14.23 0.69 5.48
C ILE A 124 14.52 2.17 5.81
N TYR A 125 13.47 2.91 6.17
CA TYR A 125 13.53 4.31 6.58
C TYR A 125 13.71 4.48 8.11
N ASP A 126 13.78 3.39 8.86
CA ASP A 126 14.03 3.41 10.32
C ASP A 126 15.54 3.45 10.59
N ASN A 127 16.20 4.53 10.14
CA ASN A 127 17.65 4.71 10.21
C ASN A 127 18.02 6.16 10.61
N ASP A 128 19.25 6.34 11.10
CA ASP A 128 19.69 7.59 11.74
C ASP A 128 19.53 8.85 10.87
N ILE A 129 19.72 8.72 9.55
CA ILE A 129 19.59 9.83 8.60
C ILE A 129 18.15 10.33 8.60
N TYR A 130 17.18 9.43 8.41
CA TYR A 130 15.77 9.80 8.44
C TYR A 130 15.29 10.19 9.83
N LEU A 131 15.70 9.50 10.89
CA LEU A 131 15.25 9.79 12.25
C LEU A 131 15.74 11.16 12.72
N SER A 132 16.99 11.53 12.44
CA SER A 132 17.54 12.86 12.78
C SER A 132 16.93 13.98 11.92
N SER A 133 16.73 13.77 10.62
CA SER A 133 16.21 14.79 9.70
C SER A 133 14.69 15.01 9.78
N THR A 134 13.96 14.13 10.48
CA THR A 134 12.49 14.22 10.64
C THR A 134 12.03 14.50 12.08
N HIS A 135 12.91 14.43 13.09
CA HIS A 135 12.51 14.63 14.47
C HIS A 135 11.96 16.05 14.70
N PRO A 136 10.74 16.24 15.25
CA PRO A 136 10.09 17.56 15.30
C PRO A 136 10.89 18.68 15.97
N ALA A 137 11.70 18.37 17.01
CA ALA A 137 12.56 19.36 17.65
C ALA A 137 13.74 19.85 16.78
N VAL A 138 14.10 19.10 15.73
CA VAL A 138 15.05 19.54 14.68
C VAL A 138 14.30 20.34 13.62
N LEU A 139 13.14 19.84 13.16
CA LEU A 139 12.31 20.51 12.15
C LEU A 139 11.92 21.94 12.54
N ALA A 140 11.63 22.17 13.83
CA ALA A 140 11.30 23.48 14.38
C ALA A 140 12.42 24.54 14.22
N GLN A 141 13.65 24.12 13.93
CA GLN A 141 14.82 25.00 13.75
C GLN A 141 15.10 25.32 12.26
N LEU A 142 14.45 24.62 11.32
CA LEU A 142 14.76 24.67 9.89
C LEU A 142 13.96 25.70 9.08
N GLY A 143 12.98 26.39 9.68
CA GLY A 143 12.20 27.43 8.99
C GLY A 143 11.34 26.92 7.82
N LEU A 144 10.85 25.68 7.91
CA LEU A 144 10.08 24.99 6.88
C LEU A 144 8.68 25.60 6.67
N ASP A 145 8.07 25.36 5.50
CA ASP A 145 6.63 25.60 5.34
C ASP A 145 5.81 24.58 6.16
N ASP A 146 4.60 24.97 6.64
CA ASP A 146 3.81 24.13 7.54
C ASP A 146 3.63 22.71 7.01
N ARG A 147 3.28 22.58 5.73
CA ARG A 147 3.13 21.30 5.04
C ARG A 147 4.42 20.46 5.08
N GLN A 148 5.59 21.05 4.84
CA GLN A 148 6.88 20.37 4.97
C GLN A 148 7.15 19.92 6.41
N PHE A 149 6.89 20.79 7.40
CA PHE A 149 7.03 20.46 8.82
C PHE A 149 6.12 19.28 9.21
N ILE A 150 4.82 19.38 8.88
CA ILE A 150 3.79 18.35 9.13
C ILE A 150 4.18 17.02 8.48
N SER A 151 4.52 17.02 7.20
CA SER A 151 4.78 15.79 6.44
C SER A 151 6.02 15.04 6.96
N ARG A 152 7.10 15.77 7.29
CA ARG A 152 8.30 15.19 7.92
C ARG A 152 8.05 14.74 9.36
N ALA A 153 7.35 15.53 10.17
CA ALA A 153 6.99 15.16 11.54
C ALA A 153 6.11 13.89 11.57
N MET A 154 5.23 13.73 10.58
CA MET A 154 4.45 12.51 10.38
C MET A 154 5.34 11.33 9.99
N MET A 155 6.27 11.53 9.04
CA MET A 155 7.23 10.50 8.63
C MET A 155 8.01 9.95 9.83
N HIS A 156 8.49 10.83 10.71
CA HIS A 156 9.24 10.46 11.90
C HIS A 156 8.54 9.39 12.74
N VAL A 157 7.23 9.54 12.96
CA VAL A 157 6.42 8.58 13.73
C VAL A 157 6.14 7.33 12.89
N VAL A 158 5.69 7.50 11.63
CA VAL A 158 5.29 6.40 10.75
C VAL A 158 6.43 5.40 10.52
N VAL A 159 7.68 5.86 10.33
CA VAL A 159 8.81 4.94 10.11
C VAL A 159 9.20 4.13 11.36
N GLN A 160 8.79 4.59 12.55
CA GLN A 160 9.01 3.90 13.84
C GLN A 160 7.86 2.98 14.26
N CYS A 161 6.67 3.08 13.65
CA CYS A 161 5.57 2.15 13.89
C CYS A 161 5.97 0.66 13.74
N PRO A 162 6.74 0.23 12.71
CA PRO A 162 7.21 -1.15 12.61
C PRO A 162 8.14 -1.57 13.75
N ARG A 163 8.99 -0.64 14.23
CA ARG A 163 9.84 -0.88 15.41
C ARG A 163 8.96 -1.14 16.64
N LEU A 164 7.88 -0.37 16.83
CA LEU A 164 6.92 -0.60 17.91
C LEU A 164 6.19 -1.95 17.76
N THR A 165 5.72 -2.29 16.56
CA THR A 165 5.14 -3.61 16.24
C THR A 165 6.10 -4.76 16.57
N VAL A 166 7.41 -4.58 16.36
CA VAL A 166 8.45 -5.56 16.76
C VAL A 166 8.63 -5.60 18.28
N SER A 167 8.75 -4.47 18.96
CA SER A 167 8.89 -4.37 20.43
C SER A 167 7.70 -5.05 21.15
N ILE A 168 6.46 -4.76 20.72
CA ILE A 168 5.24 -5.38 21.26
C ILE A 168 5.28 -6.90 21.08
N ARG A 169 5.62 -7.38 19.88
CA ARG A 169 5.69 -8.82 19.60
C ARG A 169 6.81 -9.52 20.39
N ASN A 170 7.91 -8.84 20.65
CA ASN A 170 8.97 -9.36 21.52
C ASN A 170 8.48 -9.49 22.98
N ALA A 171 7.76 -8.50 23.48
CA ALA A 171 7.12 -8.55 24.80
C ALA A 171 6.07 -9.66 24.90
N ILE A 172 5.22 -9.86 23.87
CA ILE A 172 4.20 -10.94 23.86
C ILE A 172 4.86 -12.33 23.94
N ARG A 173 5.99 -12.53 23.25
CA ARG A 173 6.75 -13.78 23.29
C ARG A 173 7.52 -14.00 24.59
N ASN A 174 7.90 -12.91 25.26
CA ASN A 174 8.68 -12.92 26.50
C ASN A 174 7.96 -12.12 27.61
N PRO A 175 6.76 -12.54 28.07
CA PRO A 175 5.94 -11.72 28.98
C PRO A 175 6.53 -11.54 30.38
N ASN A 176 7.57 -12.32 30.72
CA ASN A 176 8.36 -12.19 31.95
C ASN A 176 9.59 -11.28 31.79
N ASP A 177 9.92 -10.86 30.56
CA ASP A 177 10.99 -9.90 30.26
C ASP A 177 10.45 -8.48 30.48
N VAL A 178 10.71 -7.95 31.68
CA VAL A 178 10.25 -6.62 32.10
C VAL A 178 10.84 -5.53 31.21
N ASP A 179 12.07 -5.70 30.71
CA ASP A 179 12.73 -4.72 29.85
C ASP A 179 12.09 -4.70 28.45
N ALA A 180 11.72 -5.86 27.90
CA ALA A 180 10.96 -5.94 26.64
C ALA A 180 9.57 -5.28 26.75
N VAL A 181 8.84 -5.50 27.85
CA VAL A 181 7.54 -4.86 28.08
C VAL A 181 7.70 -3.35 28.28
N ALA A 182 8.68 -2.91 29.08
CA ALA A 182 8.96 -1.49 29.32
C ALA A 182 9.40 -0.76 28.04
N LEU A 183 10.21 -1.40 27.19
CA LEU A 183 10.59 -0.86 25.87
C LEU A 183 9.37 -0.67 24.96
N ALA A 184 8.46 -1.66 24.91
CA ALA A 184 7.26 -1.56 24.09
C ALA A 184 6.31 -0.45 24.56
N VAL A 185 6.09 -0.32 25.88
CA VAL A 185 5.24 0.74 26.46
C VAL A 185 5.86 2.13 26.28
N SER A 186 7.12 2.33 26.67
CA SER A 186 7.78 3.64 26.55
C SER A 186 7.96 4.11 25.10
N GLN A 187 8.14 3.18 24.16
CA GLN A 187 8.12 3.50 22.74
C GLN A 187 6.71 3.95 22.29
N ALA A 188 5.64 3.29 22.74
CA ALA A 188 4.27 3.71 22.45
C ALA A 188 3.96 5.10 23.03
N GLU A 189 4.36 5.37 24.27
CA GLU A 189 4.23 6.70 24.92
C GLU A 189 4.89 7.80 24.08
N ASN A 190 6.12 7.57 23.63
CA ASN A 190 6.85 8.56 22.86
C ASN A 190 6.20 8.82 21.49
N LEU A 191 5.83 7.77 20.75
CA LEU A 191 5.16 7.93 19.45
C LEU A 191 3.77 8.59 19.59
N TRP A 192 3.01 8.25 20.63
CA TRP A 192 1.73 8.88 20.94
C TRP A 192 1.89 10.38 21.26
N ARG A 193 2.82 10.74 22.14
CA ARG A 193 3.13 12.14 22.49
C ARG A 193 3.51 12.98 21.26
N LEU A 194 4.16 12.38 20.27
CA LEU A 194 4.52 13.05 19.02
C LEU A 194 3.34 13.26 18.06
N THR A 195 2.33 12.39 18.04
CA THR A 195 1.12 12.58 17.19
C THR A 195 0.03 13.44 17.84
N ARG A 196 0.04 13.59 19.16
CA ARG A 196 -0.90 14.44 19.91
C ARG A 196 -0.60 15.95 19.85
N GLN A 197 0.30 16.38 18.96
CA GLN A 197 0.62 17.79 18.75
C GLN A 197 -0.46 18.48 17.91
N ASN A 198 -0.99 19.62 18.39
CA ASN A 198 -2.12 20.33 17.77
C ASN A 198 -1.90 20.65 16.29
N TYR A 199 -0.65 20.96 15.90
CA TYR A 199 -0.28 21.32 14.53
C TYR A 199 -0.79 20.31 13.47
N PHE A 200 -0.89 19.02 13.81
CA PHE A 200 -1.48 18.03 12.90
C PHE A 200 -2.97 18.28 12.69
N VAL A 201 -3.74 18.37 13.78
CA VAL A 201 -5.19 18.54 13.74
C VAL A 201 -5.57 19.87 13.08
N ASP A 202 -4.84 20.94 13.40
CA ASP A 202 -5.09 22.28 12.88
C ASP A 202 -4.86 22.33 11.35
N TYR A 203 -3.72 21.80 10.86
CA TYR A 203 -3.42 21.73 9.43
C TYR A 203 -4.42 20.82 8.67
N ILE A 204 -4.77 19.65 9.22
CA ILE A 204 -5.74 18.74 8.59
C ILE A 204 -7.12 19.37 8.50
N ASN A 205 -7.61 20.00 9.58
CA ASN A 205 -8.92 20.65 9.58
C ASN A 205 -8.99 21.83 8.59
N ALA A 206 -7.92 22.62 8.48
CA ALA A 206 -7.83 23.72 7.50
C ALA A 206 -7.76 23.23 6.04
N SER A 207 -7.38 21.97 5.81
CA SER A 207 -7.26 21.37 4.47
C SER A 207 -8.56 20.79 3.92
N ILE A 208 -9.62 20.65 4.74
CA ILE A 208 -10.82 19.87 4.42
C ILE A 208 -11.93 20.73 3.82
N LYS A 209 -12.59 20.19 2.79
CA LYS A 209 -13.90 20.64 2.29
C LYS A 209 -14.95 19.56 2.54
N THR A 210 -16.13 19.96 2.99
CA THR A 210 -17.28 19.05 3.17
C THR A 210 -18.14 19.01 1.92
N VAL A 211 -18.43 17.82 1.42
CA VAL A 211 -19.38 17.57 0.31
C VAL A 211 -20.71 17.12 0.91
N ALA A 212 -21.78 17.88 0.69
CA ALA A 212 -23.08 17.63 1.30
C ALA A 212 -23.87 16.51 0.61
N ASP A 213 -23.84 16.48 -0.73
CA ASP A 213 -24.58 15.50 -1.53
C ASP A 213 -23.68 14.33 -1.94
N CYS A 214 -24.11 13.11 -1.63
CA CYS A 214 -23.58 11.87 -2.20
C CYS A 214 -24.74 10.87 -2.34
N ASP A 215 -24.82 10.19 -3.49
CA ASP A 215 -25.99 9.40 -3.88
C ASP A 215 -26.18 8.08 -3.10
N ASP A 216 -25.20 7.67 -2.27
CA ASP A 216 -25.25 6.45 -1.46
C ASP A 216 -26.04 6.66 -0.15
N ASN A 217 -27.35 6.43 -0.24
CA ASN A 217 -28.29 6.46 0.89
C ASN A 217 -28.07 5.36 1.96
N THR A 218 -27.10 4.44 1.83
CA THR A 218 -26.94 3.31 2.77
C THR A 218 -26.20 3.64 4.07
N LEU A 219 -25.48 4.77 4.11
CA LEU A 219 -24.73 5.28 5.26
C LEU A 219 -24.95 6.79 5.54
N THR A 220 -25.97 7.43 4.98
CA THR A 220 -26.25 8.85 5.24
C THR A 220 -26.51 9.13 6.73
N ASP A 221 -26.99 8.14 7.47
CA ASP A 221 -27.19 8.16 8.92
C ASP A 221 -25.90 8.04 9.76
N ILE A 222 -24.78 7.58 9.18
CA ILE A 222 -23.50 7.38 9.88
C ILE A 222 -22.41 8.35 9.38
N LEU A 223 -22.25 8.53 8.07
CA LEU A 223 -21.20 9.38 7.50
C LEU A 223 -21.63 10.84 7.40
N GLY A 224 -22.89 11.11 7.05
CA GLY A 224 -23.54 12.44 7.02
C GLY A 224 -23.02 13.44 5.97
N TYR A 225 -21.77 13.33 5.51
CA TYR A 225 -21.15 14.15 4.47
C TYR A 225 -19.86 13.49 3.96
N GLY A 226 -19.44 13.83 2.74
CA GLY A 226 -18.13 13.45 2.17
C GLY A 226 -17.03 14.47 2.48
N ILE A 227 -15.76 14.09 2.32
CA ILE A 227 -14.59 14.97 2.48
C ILE A 227 -13.78 15.04 1.17
N ASP A 228 -13.59 16.27 0.68
CA ASP A 228 -12.77 16.64 -0.47
C ASP A 228 -11.67 17.65 -0.06
N PHE A 229 -10.73 17.95 -0.96
CA PHE A 229 -9.52 18.76 -0.72
C PHE A 229 -9.26 19.72 -1.89
N ASN A 230 -8.50 20.80 -1.69
CA ASN A 230 -8.09 21.67 -2.81
C ASN A 230 -7.02 20.99 -3.67
N HIS A 231 -6.14 20.22 -3.02
CA HIS A 231 -4.92 19.70 -3.62
C HIS A 231 -4.68 18.23 -3.25
N ALA A 232 -4.18 17.43 -4.21
CA ALA A 232 -3.89 16.01 -3.97
C ALA A 232 -2.88 15.79 -2.83
N GLN A 233 -1.99 16.74 -2.57
CA GLN A 233 -1.05 16.73 -1.45
C GLN A 233 -1.76 16.84 -0.09
N GLU A 234 -2.84 17.62 0.00
CA GLU A 234 -3.66 17.75 1.23
C GLU A 234 -4.37 16.44 1.53
N MET A 235 -5.03 15.84 0.53
CA MET A 235 -5.66 14.52 0.61
C MET A 235 -4.66 13.44 1.06
N VAL A 236 -3.45 13.45 0.49
CA VAL A 236 -2.37 12.52 0.85
C VAL A 236 -1.95 12.72 2.31
N ILE A 237 -1.72 13.95 2.77
CA ILE A 237 -1.31 14.20 4.17
C ILE A 237 -2.45 13.83 5.15
N ALA A 238 -3.71 14.14 4.84
CA ALA A 238 -4.87 13.83 5.68
C ALA A 238 -5.12 12.33 5.82
N THR A 239 -5.19 11.60 4.71
CA THR A 239 -5.39 10.14 4.72
C THR A 239 -4.26 9.41 5.45
N ARG A 240 -3.03 9.93 5.38
CA ARG A 240 -1.89 9.39 6.14
C ARG A 240 -1.94 9.70 7.63
N TYR A 241 -2.35 10.91 8.02
CA TYR A 241 -2.52 11.25 9.44
C TYR A 241 -3.54 10.30 10.08
N TRP A 242 -4.68 10.06 9.43
CA TRP A 242 -5.69 9.12 9.91
C TRP A 242 -5.19 7.67 9.91
N LEU A 243 -4.46 7.23 8.88
CA LEU A 243 -3.85 5.90 8.87
C LEU A 243 -2.81 5.72 10.01
N LEU A 244 -2.03 6.74 10.33
CA LEU A 244 -1.11 6.75 11.47
C LEU A 244 -1.87 6.62 12.81
N GLN A 245 -2.99 7.31 12.98
CA GLN A 245 -3.85 7.12 14.16
C GLN A 245 -4.39 5.67 14.23
N VAL A 246 -4.86 5.11 13.12
CA VAL A 246 -5.35 3.72 13.03
C VAL A 246 -4.24 2.69 13.34
N PHE A 247 -2.98 2.99 13.01
CA PHE A 247 -1.84 2.14 13.37
C PHE A 247 -1.48 2.25 14.85
N LEU A 248 -1.37 3.48 15.40
CA LEU A 248 -1.05 3.68 16.81
C LEU A 248 -2.15 3.12 17.72
N CYS A 249 -3.42 3.44 17.47
CA CYS A 249 -4.53 2.90 18.27
C CYS A 249 -4.62 1.37 18.19
N GLY A 250 -4.21 0.77 17.07
CA GLY A 250 -4.00 -0.68 16.98
C GLY A 250 -2.93 -1.19 17.94
N THR A 251 -1.76 -0.56 17.97
CA THR A 251 -0.70 -0.93 18.93
C THR A 251 -1.09 -0.70 20.39
N LEU A 252 -1.95 0.30 20.69
CA LEU A 252 -2.49 0.54 22.04
C LEU A 252 -3.56 -0.49 22.45
N ASP A 253 -4.44 -0.92 21.54
CA ASP A 253 -5.35 -2.06 21.74
C ASP A 253 -4.59 -3.35 22.07
N THR A 254 -3.53 -3.67 21.32
CA THR A 254 -2.69 -4.84 21.62
C THR A 254 -1.95 -4.70 22.97
N LEU A 255 -1.33 -3.55 23.26
CA LEU A 255 -0.63 -3.35 24.54
C LEU A 255 -1.59 -3.42 25.75
N SER A 256 -2.75 -2.75 25.68
CA SER A 256 -3.72 -2.74 26.78
C SER A 256 -4.36 -4.11 27.03
N ARG A 257 -4.62 -4.90 25.98
CA ARG A 257 -5.14 -6.28 26.12
C ARG A 257 -4.08 -7.28 26.61
N ARG A 258 -2.81 -7.14 26.22
CA ARG A 258 -1.73 -8.08 26.56
C ARG A 258 -1.00 -7.73 27.87
N PHE A 259 -0.89 -6.45 28.22
CA PHE A 259 -0.16 -5.93 29.38
C PHE A 259 -0.98 -4.88 30.16
N PRO A 260 -2.20 -5.20 30.62
CA PRO A 260 -3.13 -4.21 31.21
C PRO A 260 -2.54 -3.49 32.42
N SER A 261 -1.76 -4.17 33.26
CA SER A 261 -1.12 -3.57 34.44
C SER A 261 -0.06 -2.53 34.07
N GLN A 262 0.79 -2.82 33.09
CA GLN A 262 1.84 -1.92 32.63
C GLN A 262 1.27 -0.77 31.80
N PHE A 263 0.24 -1.04 30.99
CA PHE A 263 -0.52 -0.02 30.28
C PHE A 263 -1.21 0.95 31.26
N GLY A 264 -1.85 0.43 32.31
CA GLY A 264 -2.50 1.24 33.36
C GLY A 264 -1.55 2.05 34.25
N LEU A 265 -0.25 1.80 34.18
CA LEU A 265 0.80 2.58 34.87
C LEU A 265 1.52 3.59 33.94
N SER A 266 1.19 3.58 32.65
CA SER A 266 1.83 4.42 31.63
C SER A 266 1.13 5.77 31.43
N LEU A 267 1.75 6.64 30.65
CA LEU A 267 1.20 7.92 30.18
C LEU A 267 0.27 7.76 28.95
N LEU A 268 -0.14 6.54 28.62
CA LEU A 268 -1.02 6.23 27.50
C LEU A 268 -2.50 6.52 27.84
N PRO A 269 -3.34 6.86 26.84
CA PRO A 269 -4.75 7.11 27.06
C PRO A 269 -5.51 5.82 27.42
N GLY A 270 -6.57 5.94 28.21
CA GLY A 270 -7.47 4.81 28.49
C GLY A 270 -8.17 4.28 27.22
N PRO A 271 -8.64 3.01 27.22
CA PRO A 271 -9.21 2.35 26.04
C PRO A 271 -10.27 3.15 25.29
N GLU A 272 -11.27 3.69 26.00
CA GLU A 272 -12.32 4.53 25.42
C GLU A 272 -11.77 5.69 24.58
N THR A 273 -10.70 6.34 25.05
CA THR A 273 -10.09 7.49 24.37
C THR A 273 -9.36 7.07 23.10
N PHE A 274 -8.54 6.02 23.11
CA PHE A 274 -7.87 5.60 21.88
C PHE A 274 -8.84 4.93 20.89
N HIS A 275 -9.84 4.16 21.35
CA HIS A 275 -10.88 3.62 20.46
C HIS A 275 -11.72 4.73 19.82
N GLY A 276 -12.08 5.78 20.56
CA GLY A 276 -12.75 6.96 19.97
C GLY A 276 -11.93 7.67 18.90
N ILE A 277 -10.60 7.75 19.07
CA ILE A 277 -9.68 8.32 18.08
C ILE A 277 -9.52 7.39 16.86
N ASP A 278 -9.44 6.07 17.07
CA ASP A 278 -9.36 5.02 16.05
C ASP A 278 -10.60 5.06 15.12
N VAL A 279 -11.79 5.06 15.74
CA VAL A 279 -13.09 5.20 15.07
C VAL A 279 -13.20 6.54 14.35
N SER A 280 -12.79 7.65 14.98
CA SER A 280 -12.83 8.97 14.34
C SER A 280 -11.97 9.01 13.07
N ALA A 281 -10.73 8.53 13.15
CA ALA A 281 -9.81 8.46 12.01
C ALA A 281 -10.37 7.55 10.89
N ALA A 282 -10.94 6.40 11.24
CA ALA A 282 -11.59 5.50 10.30
C ALA A 282 -12.84 6.11 9.64
N THR A 283 -13.64 6.89 10.37
CA THR A 283 -14.76 7.66 9.81
C THR A 283 -14.29 8.70 8.80
N GLN A 284 -13.23 9.47 9.07
CA GLN A 284 -12.74 10.46 8.10
C GLN A 284 -12.19 9.78 6.82
N LEU A 285 -11.51 8.64 6.97
CA LEU A 285 -11.06 7.82 5.83
C LEU A 285 -12.22 7.30 4.99
N ALA A 286 -13.32 6.89 5.63
CA ALA A 286 -14.55 6.54 4.94
C ALA A 286 -15.18 7.75 4.21
N ARG A 287 -15.19 8.95 4.81
CA ARG A 287 -15.69 10.17 4.17
C ARG A 287 -14.91 10.59 2.92
N VAL A 288 -13.60 10.34 2.87
CA VAL A 288 -12.81 10.59 1.65
C VAL A 288 -13.23 9.64 0.53
N VAL A 289 -13.44 8.36 0.83
CA VAL A 289 -13.90 7.39 -0.19
C VAL A 289 -15.35 7.66 -0.60
N PHE A 290 -16.21 8.07 0.33
CA PHE A 290 -17.59 8.50 0.09
C PHE A 290 -17.69 9.76 -0.80
N ALA A 291 -16.66 10.61 -0.83
CA ALA A 291 -16.57 11.77 -1.71
C ALA A 291 -15.90 11.50 -3.07
N LEU A 292 -15.41 10.29 -3.33
CA LEU A 292 -14.84 9.96 -4.64
C LEU A 292 -15.96 9.93 -5.68
N GLY A 293 -15.92 10.89 -6.62
CA GLY A 293 -16.80 10.90 -7.78
C GLY A 293 -16.76 9.57 -8.56
N PRO A 294 -17.78 9.26 -9.36
CA PRO A 294 -18.07 7.90 -9.83
C PRO A 294 -16.90 7.21 -10.56
N ASN A 295 -16.10 7.97 -11.31
CA ASN A 295 -14.93 7.51 -12.07
C ASN A 295 -13.66 8.24 -11.60
N PRO A 296 -13.08 7.88 -10.43
CA PRO A 296 -11.86 8.50 -9.92
C PRO A 296 -10.63 7.93 -10.62
N SER A 297 -9.56 8.73 -10.72
CA SER A 297 -8.30 8.29 -11.34
C SER A 297 -7.71 7.05 -10.63
N PRO A 298 -7.10 6.09 -11.37
CA PRO A 298 -6.34 4.98 -10.79
C PRO A 298 -5.26 5.44 -9.79
N LEU A 299 -4.64 6.61 -10.03
CA LEU A 299 -3.67 7.21 -9.11
C LEU A 299 -4.32 7.65 -7.79
N THR A 300 -5.56 8.14 -7.82
CA THR A 300 -6.35 8.48 -6.63
C THR A 300 -6.80 7.21 -5.90
N LEU A 301 -7.32 6.22 -6.64
CA LEU A 301 -7.76 4.93 -6.09
C LEU A 301 -6.63 4.19 -5.36
N ILE A 302 -5.44 4.09 -5.96
CA ILE A 302 -4.29 3.49 -5.28
C ILE A 302 -3.96 4.28 -4.02
N ARG A 303 -3.96 5.62 -4.05
CA ARG A 303 -3.65 6.45 -2.87
C ARG A 303 -4.64 6.30 -1.72
N THR A 304 -5.94 6.23 -1.99
CA THR A 304 -6.97 6.11 -0.95
C THR A 304 -7.16 4.68 -0.45
N HIS A 305 -6.94 3.66 -1.29
CA HIS A 305 -7.20 2.25 -0.94
C HIS A 305 -6.46 1.77 0.30
N GLY A 306 -5.18 2.11 0.47
CA GLY A 306 -4.36 1.62 1.59
C GLY A 306 -4.78 2.17 2.94
N PRO A 307 -4.90 3.51 3.08
CA PRO A 307 -5.52 4.13 4.25
C PRO A 307 -6.91 3.55 4.57
N PHE A 308 -7.76 3.41 3.55
CA PHE A 308 -9.14 2.93 3.71
C PHE A 308 -9.23 1.45 4.12
N SER A 309 -8.50 0.55 3.45
CA SER A 309 -8.43 -0.88 3.83
C SER A 309 -7.73 -1.12 5.17
N GLY A 310 -6.83 -0.21 5.58
CA GLY A 310 -6.30 -0.15 6.94
C GLY A 310 -7.37 0.16 8.00
N SER A 311 -8.33 1.05 7.68
CA SER A 311 -9.40 1.48 8.59
C SER A 311 -10.39 0.36 8.97
N ILE A 312 -10.44 -0.75 8.21
CA ILE A 312 -11.20 -1.95 8.61
C ILE A 312 -10.71 -2.47 9.98
N GLY A 313 -9.41 -2.30 10.30
CA GLY A 313 -8.84 -2.68 11.59
C GLY A 313 -9.42 -1.90 12.77
N ALA A 314 -9.72 -0.61 12.59
CA ALA A 314 -10.34 0.22 13.61
C ALA A 314 -11.77 -0.28 13.93
N TRP A 315 -12.57 -0.53 12.89
CA TRP A 315 -13.92 -1.07 13.06
C TRP A 315 -13.91 -2.48 13.65
N HIS A 316 -12.94 -3.33 13.28
CA HIS A 316 -12.78 -4.65 13.90
C HIS A 316 -12.45 -4.54 15.40
N ARG A 317 -11.51 -3.64 15.78
CA ARG A 317 -11.17 -3.36 17.18
C ARG A 317 -12.35 -2.78 17.96
N GLN A 318 -13.13 -1.88 17.37
CA GLN A 318 -14.32 -1.31 18.01
C GLN A 318 -15.38 -2.39 18.30
N VAL A 319 -15.64 -3.29 17.36
CA VAL A 319 -16.52 -4.46 17.58
C VAL A 319 -15.96 -5.35 18.71
N ARG A 320 -14.65 -5.63 18.71
CA ARG A 320 -13.96 -6.42 19.74
C ARG A 320 -14.09 -5.77 21.13
N TYR A 321 -13.88 -4.45 21.23
CA TYR A 321 -14.00 -3.66 22.45
C TYR A 321 -15.44 -3.65 23.01
N LEU A 322 -16.43 -3.29 22.18
CA LEU A 322 -17.85 -3.22 22.60
C LEU A 322 -18.41 -4.57 23.08
N LEU A 323 -17.92 -5.69 22.53
CA LEU A 323 -18.26 -7.04 22.98
C LEU A 323 -17.56 -7.44 24.29
N MET A 324 -16.39 -6.88 24.59
CA MET A 324 -15.63 -7.15 25.83
C MET A 324 -16.13 -6.35 27.04
N ILE A 325 -16.75 -5.17 26.82
CA ILE A 325 -17.39 -4.40 27.90
C ILE A 325 -18.61 -5.18 28.43
N GLN A 326 -18.46 -5.78 29.61
CA GLN A 326 -19.59 -6.36 30.34
C GLN A 326 -20.53 -5.25 30.86
N PRO A 327 -21.86 -5.45 30.85
CA PRO A 327 -22.79 -4.54 31.49
C PRO A 327 -22.63 -4.63 33.02
N GLY A 328 -21.95 -3.65 33.62
CA GLY A 328 -21.64 -3.60 35.05
C GLY A 328 -22.33 -2.43 35.75
N SER A 329 -22.97 -2.73 36.89
CA SER A 329 -23.83 -1.84 37.70
C SER A 329 -25.21 -1.55 37.11
N GLU A 330 -26.23 -1.57 37.96
CA GLU A 330 -27.63 -1.80 37.56
C GLU A 330 -28.40 -0.54 37.12
N ASP A 331 -27.84 0.66 37.31
CA ASP A 331 -28.49 1.95 37.04
C ASP A 331 -28.51 2.36 35.54
N SER A 332 -27.87 1.61 34.65
CA SER A 332 -27.47 2.10 33.31
C SER A 332 -28.25 1.50 32.14
N SER A 333 -29.59 1.46 32.19
CA SER A 333 -30.43 0.94 31.10
C SER A 333 -30.17 1.62 29.75
N GLY A 334 -29.91 2.93 29.75
CA GLY A 334 -29.50 3.68 28.54
C GLY A 334 -28.13 3.29 27.98
N SER A 335 -27.20 2.82 28.83
CA SER A 335 -25.87 2.38 28.38
C SER A 335 -25.92 1.08 27.60
N ALA A 336 -26.85 0.17 27.91
CA ALA A 336 -27.01 -1.08 27.17
C ALA A 336 -27.49 -0.82 25.73
N ALA A 337 -28.50 0.04 25.57
CA ALA A 337 -29.03 0.42 24.27
C ALA A 337 -27.99 1.16 23.41
N ALA A 338 -27.32 2.17 23.98
CA ALA A 338 -26.28 2.93 23.27
C ALA A 338 -25.08 2.06 22.85
N ARG A 339 -24.71 1.06 23.67
CA ARG A 339 -23.66 0.08 23.31
C ARG A 339 -24.09 -0.82 22.15
N GLU A 340 -25.35 -1.24 22.11
CA GLU A 340 -25.90 -2.07 21.02
C GLU A 340 -26.02 -1.28 19.71
N GLU A 341 -26.42 -0.01 19.78
CA GLU A 341 -26.44 0.92 18.65
C GLU A 341 -25.02 1.19 18.09
N ALA A 342 -24.05 1.41 18.98
CA ALA A 342 -22.64 1.56 18.61
C ALA A 342 -22.07 0.26 18.00
N LEU A 343 -22.49 -0.91 18.47
CA LEU A 343 -22.08 -2.21 17.93
C LEU A 343 -22.67 -2.45 16.55
N CYS A 344 -23.97 -2.19 16.36
CA CYS A 344 -24.64 -2.22 15.06
C CYS A 344 -23.95 -1.27 14.05
N THR A 345 -23.62 -0.05 14.50
CA THR A 345 -22.91 0.96 13.71
C THR A 345 -21.51 0.49 13.31
N ALA A 346 -20.73 -0.04 14.25
CA ALA A 346 -19.38 -0.54 13.98
C ALA A 346 -19.40 -1.77 13.04
N LEU A 347 -20.40 -2.65 13.14
CA LEU A 347 -20.60 -3.78 12.22
C LEU A 347 -20.98 -3.31 10.81
N ARG A 348 -21.93 -2.37 10.67
CA ARG A 348 -22.30 -1.76 9.38
C ARG A 348 -21.10 -1.09 8.72
N MET A 349 -20.34 -0.28 9.47
CA MET A 349 -19.15 0.39 8.96
C MET A 349 -18.05 -0.60 8.56
N LYS A 350 -17.75 -1.62 9.39
CA LYS A 350 -16.78 -2.67 9.02
C LYS A 350 -17.15 -3.31 7.68
N ARG A 351 -18.44 -3.63 7.48
CA ARG A 351 -18.93 -4.27 6.26
C ARG A 351 -18.86 -3.35 5.05
N TRP A 352 -19.38 -2.12 5.13
CA TRP A 352 -19.35 -1.17 4.02
C TRP A 352 -17.92 -0.79 3.60
N VAL A 353 -16.98 -0.64 4.55
CA VAL A 353 -15.58 -0.38 4.22
C VAL A 353 -14.96 -1.57 3.48
N LEU A 354 -15.20 -2.81 3.92
CA LEU A 354 -14.73 -4.02 3.23
C LEU A 354 -15.31 -4.14 1.81
N ASP A 355 -16.63 -3.94 1.65
CA ASP A 355 -17.30 -4.01 0.35
C ASP A 355 -16.78 -2.93 -0.60
N ASN A 356 -16.57 -1.69 -0.12
CA ASN A 356 -16.00 -0.62 -0.94
C ASN A 356 -14.50 -0.82 -1.25
N CYS A 357 -13.71 -1.44 -0.36
CA CYS A 357 -12.36 -1.88 -0.71
C CYS A 357 -12.40 -2.87 -1.87
N ASN A 358 -13.33 -3.83 -1.85
CA ASN A 358 -13.51 -4.78 -2.95
C ASN A 358 -13.99 -4.10 -4.25
N VAL A 359 -14.85 -3.07 -4.18
CA VAL A 359 -15.19 -2.23 -5.35
C VAL A 359 -13.96 -1.54 -5.94
N ILE A 360 -13.08 -0.99 -5.09
CA ILE A 360 -11.82 -0.36 -5.54
C ILE A 360 -10.89 -1.40 -6.18
N LEU A 361 -10.69 -2.57 -5.55
CA LEU A 361 -9.85 -3.64 -6.09
C LEU A 361 -10.39 -4.17 -7.43
N ASN A 362 -11.70 -4.36 -7.57
CA ASN A 362 -12.34 -4.75 -8.83
C ASN A 362 -12.07 -3.73 -9.95
N ARG A 363 -12.16 -2.41 -9.66
CA ARG A 363 -11.84 -1.33 -10.61
C ARG A 363 -10.37 -1.28 -11.01
N LEU A 364 -9.48 -1.78 -10.16
CA LEU A 364 -8.04 -1.89 -10.41
C LEU A 364 -7.64 -3.27 -10.98
N HIS A 365 -8.60 -4.16 -11.22
CA HIS A 365 -8.42 -5.56 -11.68
C HIS A 365 -7.55 -6.42 -10.75
N ILE A 366 -7.72 -6.26 -9.44
CA ILE A 366 -7.02 -6.99 -8.38
C ILE A 366 -7.99 -7.96 -7.69
N THR A 367 -7.49 -9.11 -7.23
CA THR A 367 -8.26 -10.06 -6.44
C THR A 367 -8.77 -9.45 -5.11
N GLN A 368 -10.03 -9.73 -4.79
CA GLN A 368 -10.75 -9.22 -3.61
C GLN A 368 -10.14 -9.69 -2.27
N VAL A 369 -10.42 -8.92 -1.21
CA VAL A 369 -9.97 -9.16 0.17
C VAL A 369 -10.70 -10.36 0.78
N ASP A 370 -9.94 -11.39 1.18
CA ASP A 370 -10.42 -12.39 2.16
C ASP A 370 -10.47 -11.74 3.56
N GLU A 371 -11.69 -11.54 4.08
CA GLU A 371 -11.89 -10.82 5.35
C GLU A 371 -11.08 -11.43 6.50
N PRO A 372 -11.06 -12.77 6.74
CA PRO A 372 -10.26 -13.35 7.81
C PRO A 372 -8.75 -13.17 7.64
N ALA A 373 -8.17 -13.40 6.45
CA ALA A 373 -6.75 -13.14 6.22
C ALA A 373 -6.39 -11.66 6.38
N TRP A 374 -7.33 -10.75 6.08
CA TRP A 374 -7.13 -9.31 6.28
C TRP A 374 -7.21 -8.92 7.76
N MET A 375 -8.13 -9.50 8.54
CA MET A 375 -8.17 -9.27 9.99
C MET A 375 -6.88 -9.77 10.65
N GLU A 376 -6.44 -10.99 10.31
CA GLU A 376 -5.16 -11.55 10.77
C GLU A 376 -3.97 -10.63 10.41
N ALA A 377 -3.93 -10.10 9.18
CA ALA A 377 -2.87 -9.17 8.76
C ALA A 377 -2.91 -7.81 9.47
N LEU A 378 -4.10 -7.29 9.81
CA LEU A 378 -4.28 -6.03 10.54
C LEU A 378 -3.91 -6.17 12.02
N ASP A 379 -4.25 -7.28 12.67
CA ASP A 379 -3.81 -7.58 14.03
C ASP A 379 -2.29 -7.82 14.09
N CYS A 380 -1.69 -8.44 13.05
CA CYS A 380 -0.22 -8.49 12.91
C CYS A 380 0.40 -7.09 12.82
N MET A 381 -0.23 -6.13 12.13
CA MET A 381 0.26 -4.76 12.09
C MET A 381 0.13 -4.06 13.46
N ALA A 382 -0.92 -4.39 14.23
CA ALA A 382 -1.13 -3.94 15.60
C ALA A 382 -0.16 -4.58 16.63
N GLY A 383 0.70 -5.53 16.24
CA GLY A 383 1.73 -6.11 17.11
C GLY A 383 1.43 -7.53 17.59
N GLU A 384 0.28 -8.12 17.23
CA GLU A 384 -0.02 -9.53 17.53
C GLU A 384 0.95 -10.48 16.81
N GLU A 385 0.96 -11.74 17.20
CA GLU A 385 1.89 -12.75 16.69
C GLU A 385 1.72 -13.02 15.18
N LEU A 386 2.81 -13.38 14.50
CA LEU A 386 2.79 -13.66 13.07
C LEU A 386 2.29 -15.10 12.80
N PRO A 387 1.22 -15.30 12.02
CA PRO A 387 0.80 -16.62 11.55
C PRO A 387 1.70 -17.10 10.40
N ASP A 388 1.87 -18.43 10.30
CA ASP A 388 2.79 -19.11 9.38
C ASP A 388 2.60 -18.80 7.88
N TRP A 389 1.46 -18.22 7.48
CA TRP A 389 1.17 -17.88 6.09
C TRP A 389 1.65 -16.47 5.67
N ILE A 390 2.07 -15.62 6.61
CA ILE A 390 2.63 -14.30 6.27
C ILE A 390 4.12 -14.44 5.91
N PRO A 391 4.54 -14.04 4.69
CA PRO A 391 5.94 -14.12 4.29
C PRO A 391 6.80 -13.07 5.01
N THR A 392 7.95 -13.51 5.50
CA THR A 392 8.95 -12.66 6.18
C THR A 392 9.61 -11.65 5.24
N LYS A 393 9.76 -12.02 3.97
CA LYS A 393 10.32 -11.18 2.92
C LYS A 393 9.59 -11.42 1.60
N VAL A 394 9.41 -10.34 0.85
CA VAL A 394 8.87 -10.33 -0.51
C VAL A 394 9.91 -9.66 -1.39
N SER A 395 10.27 -10.33 -2.48
CA SER A 395 11.13 -9.79 -3.53
C SER A 395 10.47 -10.01 -4.90
N PHE A 396 10.98 -9.36 -5.94
CA PHE A 396 10.54 -9.57 -7.32
C PHE A 396 11.77 -9.89 -8.17
N GLY A 397 11.59 -10.76 -9.15
CA GLY A 397 12.59 -11.06 -10.17
C GLY A 397 11.93 -11.34 -11.51
N ALA A 398 12.73 -11.73 -12.50
CA ALA A 398 12.25 -12.25 -13.77
C ALA A 398 12.71 -13.69 -13.94
N GLU A 399 11.82 -14.55 -14.44
CA GLU A 399 12.11 -15.91 -14.91
C GLU A 399 11.40 -16.04 -16.27
N ASP A 400 12.08 -16.56 -17.29
CA ASP A 400 11.57 -16.69 -18.67
C ASP A 400 11.07 -15.37 -19.33
N GLY A 401 11.42 -14.21 -18.74
CA GLY A 401 10.92 -12.89 -19.13
C GLY A 401 9.61 -12.47 -18.44
N GLU A 402 8.95 -13.38 -17.72
CA GLU A 402 7.81 -13.07 -16.86
C GLU A 402 8.29 -12.51 -15.51
N ILE A 403 7.47 -11.63 -14.92
CA ILE A 403 7.72 -11.08 -13.58
C ILE A 403 7.16 -12.02 -12.52
N ILE A 404 8.03 -12.40 -11.58
CA ILE A 404 7.71 -13.32 -10.50
C ILE A 404 7.96 -12.64 -9.15
N MET A 405 6.90 -12.60 -8.34
CA MET A 405 6.98 -12.21 -6.94
C MET A 405 7.42 -13.43 -6.12
N LYS A 406 8.51 -13.30 -5.36
CA LYS A 406 9.09 -14.37 -4.54
C LYS A 406 8.80 -14.11 -3.08
N LEU A 407 8.16 -15.07 -2.43
CA LEU A 407 7.67 -15.01 -1.06
C LEU A 407 8.50 -15.92 -0.18
N GLU A 408 9.22 -15.34 0.77
CA GLU A 408 10.22 -16.02 1.60
C GLU A 408 9.72 -16.16 3.04
N TYR A 409 9.72 -17.41 3.53
CA TYR A 409 9.20 -17.80 4.83
C TYR A 409 10.33 -18.22 5.78
N SER A 410 10.18 -17.90 7.06
CA SER A 410 11.03 -18.47 8.11
C SER A 410 10.88 -19.99 8.14
N GLY A 411 12.00 -20.73 8.23
CA GLY A 411 11.97 -22.17 8.49
C GLY A 411 11.44 -22.54 9.88
N VAL A 412 11.28 -21.52 10.75
CA VAL A 412 10.61 -21.60 12.06
C VAL A 412 9.15 -21.19 11.86
N THR A 413 8.23 -22.11 12.18
CA THR A 413 6.80 -21.83 12.35
C THR A 413 6.54 -21.20 13.72
N ALA A 414 5.42 -20.50 13.89
CA ALA A 414 5.01 -19.89 15.16
C ALA A 414 4.87 -20.92 16.31
N ASN A 415 4.61 -22.19 15.97
CA ASN A 415 4.53 -23.33 16.90
C ASN A 415 5.83 -24.18 16.96
N GLY A 416 6.94 -23.70 16.41
CA GLY A 416 8.20 -24.46 16.33
C GLY A 416 8.92 -24.58 17.67
N ASP A 417 9.35 -25.80 18.04
CA ASP A 417 10.26 -26.01 19.16
C ASP A 417 11.57 -25.23 18.90
N PRO A 418 12.01 -24.30 19.79
CA PRO A 418 13.24 -23.53 19.60
C PRO A 418 14.52 -24.37 19.57
N ARG A 419 14.44 -25.69 19.83
CA ARG A 419 15.53 -26.67 19.65
C ARG A 419 15.70 -27.16 18.21
N LEU A 420 14.72 -26.93 17.34
CA LEU A 420 14.84 -27.26 15.91
C LEU A 420 15.57 -26.11 15.20
N SER A 421 16.83 -26.36 14.85
CA SER A 421 17.67 -25.45 14.05
C SER A 421 16.89 -24.93 12.83
N ALA A 422 16.92 -23.62 12.62
CA ALA A 422 16.16 -22.96 11.56
C ALA A 422 16.45 -23.59 10.19
N GLY A 423 15.45 -24.29 9.64
CA GLY A 423 15.54 -24.87 8.31
C GLY A 423 15.71 -23.81 7.22
N PRO A 424 16.18 -24.19 6.02
CA PRO A 424 16.33 -23.26 4.91
C PRO A 424 15.00 -22.55 4.62
N PRO A 425 15.02 -21.24 4.32
CA PRO A 425 13.80 -20.46 4.12
C PRO A 425 13.02 -21.03 2.94
N ARG A 426 11.71 -21.24 3.13
CA ARG A 426 10.84 -21.72 2.03
C ARG A 426 10.56 -20.54 1.11
N VAL A 427 10.77 -20.73 -0.19
CA VAL A 427 10.52 -19.71 -1.21
C VAL A 427 9.36 -20.16 -2.09
N PHE A 428 8.33 -19.32 -2.24
CA PHE A 428 7.21 -19.55 -3.13
C PHE A 428 7.23 -18.51 -4.27
N ASN A 429 7.30 -18.99 -5.52
CA ASN A 429 7.30 -18.16 -6.72
C ASN A 429 5.86 -17.94 -7.21
N VAL A 430 5.38 -16.70 -7.17
CA VAL A 430 4.08 -16.29 -7.71
C VAL A 430 4.24 -15.76 -9.13
N ARG A 431 3.72 -16.49 -10.12
CA ARG A 431 3.44 -15.97 -11.47
C ARG A 431 2.10 -15.21 -11.44
N ASN A 432 1.99 -14.13 -12.20
CA ASN A 432 0.86 -13.18 -12.19
C ASN A 432 0.42 -12.70 -10.78
N PRO A 433 1.25 -11.92 -10.07
CA PRO A 433 0.94 -11.47 -8.72
C PRO A 433 -0.27 -10.52 -8.57
N ALA A 434 -0.84 -9.97 -9.65
CA ALA A 434 -2.08 -9.16 -9.55
C ALA A 434 -3.31 -9.99 -9.13
N GLN A 435 -3.33 -11.27 -9.53
CA GLN A 435 -4.40 -12.20 -9.19
C GLN A 435 -4.17 -12.88 -7.82
N PHE A 436 -3.04 -12.60 -7.17
CA PHE A 436 -2.57 -13.35 -6.01
C PHE A 436 -2.92 -12.68 -4.66
N GLY A 437 -4.15 -12.86 -4.21
CA GLY A 437 -4.61 -12.41 -2.89
C GLY A 437 -4.09 -13.26 -1.70
N PRO A 438 -4.07 -12.73 -0.46
CA PRO A 438 -3.61 -13.42 0.76
C PRO A 438 -4.24 -14.80 1.03
N GLN A 439 -5.49 -15.02 0.59
CA GLN A 439 -6.21 -16.28 0.70
C GLN A 439 -5.40 -17.48 0.17
N HIS A 440 -4.73 -17.32 -0.98
CA HIS A 440 -3.97 -18.40 -1.60
C HIS A 440 -2.80 -18.87 -0.72
N LEU A 441 -2.17 -17.95 0.03
CA LEU A 441 -1.12 -18.28 1.01
C LEU A 441 -1.69 -19.02 2.22
N ARG A 442 -2.84 -18.55 2.71
CA ARG A 442 -3.55 -19.13 3.86
C ARG A 442 -4.09 -20.52 3.54
N GLU A 443 -4.47 -20.80 2.30
CA GLU A 443 -4.87 -22.13 1.81
C GLU A 443 -3.66 -23.04 1.52
N TRP A 444 -2.59 -22.50 0.94
CA TRP A 444 -1.34 -23.25 0.69
C TRP A 444 -0.68 -23.72 1.99
N VAL A 445 -0.56 -22.85 2.99
CA VAL A 445 0.00 -23.25 4.32
C VAL A 445 -0.91 -24.23 5.06
N LYS A 446 -2.22 -24.20 4.83
CA LYS A 446 -3.17 -25.23 5.32
C LYS A 446 -3.11 -26.55 4.53
N GLY A 447 -2.15 -26.72 3.61
CA GLY A 447 -2.03 -27.90 2.75
C GLY A 447 -3.24 -28.14 1.84
N SER A 448 -4.11 -27.14 1.68
CA SER A 448 -5.38 -27.22 0.95
C SER A 448 -5.26 -26.67 -0.47
N GLY A 449 -4.38 -25.67 -0.67
CA GLY A 449 -4.05 -25.12 -1.98
C GLY A 449 -2.79 -25.76 -2.57
N GLY A 450 -2.92 -26.40 -3.73
CA GLY A 450 -1.77 -26.61 -4.63
C GLY A 450 -1.34 -25.29 -5.28
N PRO A 451 -0.18 -25.23 -5.95
CA PRO A 451 0.20 -24.05 -6.72
C PRO A 451 -0.87 -23.78 -7.79
N VAL A 452 -1.42 -22.57 -7.79
CA VAL A 452 -2.42 -22.16 -8.80
C VAL A 452 -1.71 -21.97 -10.13
N VAL A 453 -1.66 -23.06 -10.92
CA VAL A 453 -1.42 -22.95 -12.36
C VAL A 453 -2.61 -22.17 -12.92
N ALA A 454 -2.36 -20.92 -13.31
CA ALA A 454 -3.38 -20.09 -13.95
C ALA A 454 -3.92 -20.86 -15.17
N LYS A 455 -5.25 -21.06 -15.22
CA LYS A 455 -5.88 -21.72 -16.36
C LYS A 455 -5.77 -20.80 -17.57
N GLY A 456 -4.80 -21.09 -18.43
CA GLY A 456 -4.75 -20.54 -19.78
C GLY A 456 -6.00 -20.96 -20.59
N PRO A 457 -6.20 -20.36 -21.78
CA PRO A 457 -7.19 -20.86 -22.72
C PRO A 457 -6.93 -22.35 -23.03
N PRO A 458 -7.97 -23.15 -23.33
CA PRO A 458 -7.84 -24.59 -23.43
C PRO A 458 -7.18 -25.02 -24.75
N GLU A 459 -5.84 -25.06 -24.77
CA GLU A 459 -5.07 -25.70 -25.83
C GLU A 459 -4.83 -27.20 -25.54
N ALA A 460 -4.70 -27.99 -26.60
CA ALA A 460 -4.71 -29.45 -26.51
C ALA A 460 -3.38 -30.02 -25.98
N GLY A 461 -3.48 -31.09 -25.18
CA GLY A 461 -2.39 -31.53 -24.31
C GLY A 461 -1.15 -32.11 -25.00
N CYS A 462 -0.04 -32.06 -24.27
CA CYS A 462 1.12 -32.93 -24.47
C CYS A 462 1.65 -33.43 -23.11
N VAL A 463 2.63 -34.33 -23.15
CA VAL A 463 3.08 -35.16 -22.02
C VAL A 463 4.09 -34.44 -21.12
N VAL A 464 4.05 -34.74 -19.81
CA VAL A 464 5.10 -34.37 -18.86
C VAL A 464 6.22 -35.41 -18.92
N GLU A 465 7.38 -35.03 -19.47
CA GLU A 465 8.64 -35.74 -19.22
C GLU A 465 9.49 -35.02 -18.16
N THR A 466 10.33 -35.77 -17.45
CA THR A 466 11.16 -35.27 -16.36
C THR A 466 12.64 -35.43 -16.70
N ALA A 467 13.40 -34.34 -16.63
CA ALA A 467 14.84 -34.34 -16.82
C ALA A 467 15.52 -33.34 -15.87
N SER A 468 16.67 -33.74 -15.32
CA SER A 468 17.53 -32.88 -14.48
C SER A 468 18.58 -32.14 -15.34
N PRO A 469 19.10 -30.98 -14.89
CA PRO A 469 19.88 -30.07 -15.74
C PRO A 469 21.37 -30.42 -15.85
N HIS A 470 22.01 -30.05 -16.96
CA HIS A 470 23.45 -30.19 -17.15
C HIS A 470 24.07 -29.13 -18.10
N TRP A 471 25.11 -28.44 -17.58
CA TRP A 471 26.19 -27.68 -18.26
C TRP A 471 25.93 -26.34 -19.02
N LEU A 472 26.32 -25.25 -18.34
CA LEU A 472 27.33 -24.23 -18.74
C LEU A 472 27.58 -23.85 -20.23
N CYS A 473 27.29 -22.57 -20.53
CA CYS A 473 28.14 -21.52 -21.15
C CYS A 473 28.82 -21.63 -22.54
N LEU A 474 29.11 -20.43 -23.09
CA LEU A 474 29.80 -20.07 -24.36
C LEU A 474 28.97 -20.27 -25.65
N GLY A 475 29.04 -19.42 -26.68
CA GLY A 475 29.63 -18.07 -26.78
C GLY A 475 30.18 -17.72 -28.18
N GLY A 476 29.79 -16.57 -28.77
CA GLY A 476 30.45 -15.94 -29.94
C GLY A 476 29.64 -15.82 -31.24
N GLU A 477 29.73 -14.62 -31.86
CA GLU A 477 29.91 -14.24 -33.29
C GLU A 477 29.36 -15.15 -34.44
N GLY A 478 28.88 -14.65 -35.59
CA GLY A 478 28.79 -13.28 -36.15
C GLY A 478 28.36 -13.29 -37.65
N ALA A 479 28.33 -12.12 -38.31
CA ALA A 479 27.89 -11.86 -39.71
C ALA A 479 26.37 -12.11 -40.01
N SER A 480 25.61 -11.36 -40.84
CA SER A 480 25.83 -10.40 -41.96
C SER A 480 25.76 -11.01 -43.38
N THR A 481 24.60 -10.89 -44.05
CA THR A 481 24.41 -10.26 -45.39
C THR A 481 22.93 -10.15 -45.79
N ASP A 482 22.55 -9.00 -46.35
CA ASP A 482 21.38 -8.74 -47.23
C ASP A 482 21.89 -8.76 -48.72
N PRO A 483 21.12 -8.64 -49.84
CA PRO A 483 19.71 -8.21 -49.98
C PRO A 483 18.85 -8.89 -51.09
N SER A 484 17.66 -8.30 -51.34
CA SER A 484 16.77 -8.44 -52.53
C SER A 484 15.89 -9.72 -52.60
N GLU A 485 14.66 -9.72 -53.14
CA GLU A 485 14.10 -8.99 -54.30
C GLU A 485 12.76 -8.24 -54.10
N ARG A 486 12.35 -7.49 -55.14
CA ARG A 486 11.03 -6.84 -55.30
C ARG A 486 10.03 -7.76 -56.03
N VAL A 487 8.73 -7.60 -55.75
CA VAL A 487 7.68 -7.71 -56.78
C VAL A 487 6.65 -6.59 -56.57
N GLU A 488 6.37 -5.83 -57.63
CA GLU A 488 5.35 -4.76 -57.68
C GLU A 488 4.00 -5.31 -58.17
N ARG A 489 2.87 -4.82 -57.65
CA ARG A 489 1.56 -4.86 -58.33
C ARG A 489 0.67 -3.67 -57.95
N ASP A 490 0.60 -2.67 -58.83
CA ASP A 490 -0.52 -1.74 -58.90
C ASP A 490 -1.77 -2.42 -59.49
N VAL A 491 -2.96 -2.07 -59.01
CA VAL A 491 -4.21 -2.15 -59.77
C VAL A 491 -5.07 -0.90 -59.49
N SER A 492 -5.61 -0.32 -60.55
CA SER A 492 -6.19 1.03 -60.59
C SER A 492 -7.48 1.27 -59.80
N ALA A 493 -7.56 2.50 -59.29
CA ALA A 493 -8.71 3.33 -58.95
C ALA A 493 -10.11 3.01 -59.50
N MET A 494 -11.15 3.32 -58.70
CA MET A 494 -12.46 3.78 -59.19
C MET A 494 -13.17 4.72 -58.18
N THR A 495 -13.72 5.82 -58.71
CA THR A 495 -14.61 6.85 -58.08
C THR A 495 -15.42 7.51 -59.22
N PRO A 496 -16.54 8.24 -59.01
CA PRO A 496 -17.15 8.77 -57.77
C PRO A 496 -18.58 8.18 -57.56
N THR A 497 -19.71 8.80 -57.14
CA THR A 497 -20.15 10.21 -56.90
C THR A 497 -21.48 10.24 -56.10
N ASN A 498 -21.74 11.34 -55.35
CA ASN A 498 -23.06 11.95 -55.00
C ASN A 498 -24.20 11.10 -54.34
N ALA A 499 -25.09 11.61 -53.45
CA ALA A 499 -25.15 12.82 -52.61
C ALA A 499 -26.21 12.58 -51.44
N PRO A 500 -27.08 13.50 -50.94
CA PRO A 500 -27.10 13.76 -49.48
C PRO A 500 -28.46 13.71 -48.71
N SER A 501 -28.39 13.55 -47.39
CA SER A 501 -29.38 13.96 -46.37
C SER A 501 -28.63 14.24 -45.04
N THR A 502 -28.78 15.31 -44.26
CA THR A 502 -29.90 16.15 -43.72
C THR A 502 -30.44 15.68 -42.36
N GLY A 503 -30.29 16.56 -41.36
CA GLY A 503 -30.66 16.35 -39.94
C GLY A 503 -29.44 16.11 -39.03
N GLY A 504 -29.32 16.68 -37.83
CA GLY A 504 -30.17 17.70 -37.20
C GLY A 504 -29.94 17.80 -35.68
N LYS A 505 -29.59 19.01 -35.21
CA LYS A 505 -29.90 19.67 -33.91
C LYS A 505 -30.54 18.81 -32.78
N ARG A 506 -30.17 18.97 -31.49
CA ARG A 506 -29.52 20.12 -30.83
C ARG A 506 -29.03 19.78 -29.41
N LEU A 507 -28.16 20.67 -28.90
CA LEU A 507 -28.05 21.20 -27.51
C LEU A 507 -28.84 20.44 -26.44
#